data_AF-A0A1V1NQM0-F1
#
_entry.id   AF-A0A1V1NQM0-F1
#
_cell.length_a   1.000
_cell.length_b   1.000
_cell.length_c   1.000
_cell.angle_alpha   90.00
_cell.angle_beta   90.00
_cell.angle_gamma   90.00
#
_symmetry.space_group_name_H-M   'P 1'
#
loop_
_entity.id
_entity.type
_entity.pdbx_description
1 polymer ?
#
loop_
_entity_poly.entity_id
_entity_poly.type
_entity_poly.pdbx_seq_one_letter_code
_entity_poly.pdbx_strand_id
1 'polypeptide(L)'
;MLSELSGTQINKAELARSLDTSEVTIRAYLEIAHYSFVWRNIYSYEKSRSKSLVKMPKGIYRDSGLNHFIKNIKTETDLERYPYLGIDFEAFVIEEIIKGLQAMLLTNWHYSYFRTKNGAKIDLILEG
;
A
#
# COMPACT_ATOMS: atom_id res chain seq x y z
N MET A 1 -2.50 -7.76 -11.72
CA MET A 1 -1.93 -6.39 -11.78
C MET A 1 -2.04 -5.67 -10.45
N LEU A 2 -3.23 -5.40 -9.88
CA LEU A 2 -3.32 -4.69 -8.58
C LEU A 2 -2.57 -5.44 -7.46
N SER A 3 -2.67 -6.77 -7.41
CA SER A 3 -1.97 -7.61 -6.41
C SER A 3 -0.44 -7.51 -6.49
N GLU A 4 0.12 -7.36 -7.70
CA GLU A 4 1.56 -7.12 -7.89
C GLU A 4 2.02 -5.75 -7.37
N LEU A 5 1.09 -4.80 -7.25
CA LEU A 5 1.39 -3.46 -6.74
C LEU A 5 1.29 -3.39 -5.21
N SER A 6 0.83 -4.44 -4.54
CA SER A 6 0.70 -4.46 -3.09
C SER A 6 2.06 -4.22 -2.43
N GLY A 7 2.11 -3.25 -1.53
CA GLY A 7 3.33 -2.85 -0.83
C GLY A 7 4.29 -1.97 -1.64
N THR A 8 3.89 -1.52 -2.84
CA THR A 8 4.71 -0.67 -3.71
C THR A 8 4.18 0.77 -3.82
N GLN A 9 5.02 1.68 -4.33
CA GLN A 9 4.60 3.04 -4.67
C GLN A 9 3.83 3.04 -5.99
N ILE A 10 2.68 3.71 -6.02
CA ILE A 10 1.73 3.63 -7.12
C ILE A 10 1.99 4.71 -8.16
N ASN A 11 2.68 4.34 -9.23
CA ASN A 11 2.90 5.19 -10.39
C ASN A 11 1.67 5.21 -11.30
N LYS A 12 0.73 6.11 -11.04
CA LYS A 12 -0.55 6.20 -11.79
C LYS A 12 -0.35 6.39 -13.30
N ALA A 13 0.67 7.15 -13.71
CA ALA A 13 1.00 7.38 -15.11
C ALA A 13 1.45 6.09 -15.82
N GLU A 14 2.19 5.23 -15.12
CA GLU A 14 2.62 3.93 -15.65
C GLU A 14 1.45 2.95 -15.74
N LEU A 15 0.60 2.89 -14.71
CA LEU A 15 -0.60 2.05 -14.74
C LEU A 15 -1.57 2.47 -15.85
N ALA A 16 -1.72 3.78 -16.06
CA ALA A 16 -2.55 4.34 -17.12
C ALA A 16 -2.06 3.88 -18.50
N ARG A 17 -0.75 3.95 -18.74
CA ARG A 17 -0.12 3.46 -19.98
C ARG A 17 -0.27 1.95 -20.16
N SER A 18 -0.08 1.15 -19.11
CA SER A 18 -0.18 -0.31 -19.22
C SER A 18 -1.61 -0.82 -19.47
N LEU A 19 -2.62 -0.03 -19.10
CA LEU A 19 -4.04 -0.36 -19.25
C LEU A 19 -4.72 0.44 -20.37
N ASP A 20 -3.96 1.17 -21.19
CA ASP A 20 -4.45 2.03 -22.26
C ASP A 20 -5.61 2.95 -21.81
N THR A 21 -5.39 3.64 -20.70
CA THR A 21 -6.40 4.52 -20.08
C THR A 21 -5.78 5.79 -19.52
N SER A 22 -6.59 6.64 -18.87
CA SER A 22 -6.14 7.90 -18.28
C SER A 22 -5.73 7.74 -16.80
N GLU A 23 -4.83 8.59 -16.31
CA GLU A 23 -4.50 8.66 -14.88
C GLU A 23 -5.72 9.01 -14.00
N VAL A 24 -6.68 9.76 -14.56
CA VAL A 24 -7.94 10.08 -13.88
C VAL A 24 -8.74 8.82 -13.62
N THR A 25 -8.84 7.95 -14.64
CA THR A 25 -9.51 6.65 -14.55
C THR A 25 -8.82 5.75 -13.51
N ILE A 26 -7.49 5.65 -13.55
CA ILE A 26 -6.72 4.86 -12.57
C ILE A 26 -6.97 5.35 -11.14
N ARG A 27 -6.95 6.66 -10.92
CA ARG A 27 -7.24 7.24 -9.60
C ARG A 27 -8.65 6.88 -9.12
N ALA A 28 -9.65 7.00 -9.98
CA ALA A 28 -11.03 6.65 -9.64
C ALA A 28 -11.16 5.16 -9.25
N TYR A 29 -10.54 4.25 -10.00
CA TYR A 29 -10.56 2.82 -9.66
C TYR A 29 -9.82 2.50 -8.36
N LEU A 30 -8.69 3.15 -8.07
CA LEU A 30 -7.98 2.98 -6.80
C LEU A 30 -8.79 3.53 -5.61
N GLU A 31 -9.57 4.59 -5.80
CA GLU A 31 -10.49 5.11 -4.78
C GLU A 31 -11.66 4.15 -4.57
N ILE A 32 -12.27 3.63 -5.64
CA ILE A 32 -13.30 2.60 -5.54
C ILE A 32 -12.78 1.37 -4.77
N ALA A 33 -11.59 0.86 -5.12
CA ALA A 33 -10.98 -0.27 -4.43
C ALA A 33 -10.65 0.04 -2.96
N HIS A 34 -10.32 1.29 -2.66
CA HIS A 34 -10.05 1.73 -1.29
C HIS A 34 -11.32 1.74 -0.44
N TYR A 35 -12.39 2.34 -0.96
CA TYR A 35 -13.67 2.43 -0.27
C TYR A 35 -14.47 1.13 -0.28
N SER A 36 -14.12 0.17 -1.15
CA SER A 36 -14.63 -1.20 -1.09
C SER A 36 -13.89 -2.11 -0.09
N PHE A 37 -12.92 -1.56 0.64
CA PHE A 37 -12.11 -2.27 1.63
C PHE A 37 -11.27 -3.43 1.08
N VAL A 38 -11.07 -3.51 -0.24
CA VAL A 38 -10.13 -4.47 -0.87
C VAL A 38 -8.70 -3.92 -0.83
N TRP A 39 -8.57 -2.60 -1.00
CA TRP A 39 -7.30 -1.91 -1.13
C TRP A 39 -7.14 -0.83 -0.05
N ARG A 40 -5.90 -0.48 0.27
CA ARG A 40 -5.59 0.69 1.08
C ARG A 40 -4.60 1.60 0.38
N ASN A 41 -4.97 2.87 0.25
CA ASN A 41 -4.04 3.93 -0.09
C ASN A 41 -3.35 4.43 1.20
N ILE A 42 -2.02 4.49 1.19
CA ILE A 42 -1.19 5.05 2.26
C ILE A 42 -0.45 6.24 1.67
N TYR A 43 -0.78 7.43 2.15
CA TYR A 43 -0.20 8.68 1.65
C TYR A 43 1.14 8.97 2.30
N SER A 44 1.96 9.77 1.61
CA SER A 44 3.26 10.19 2.12
C SER A 44 3.10 11.15 3.30
N TYR A 45 4.04 11.09 4.24
CA TYR A 45 4.12 11.98 5.38
C TYR A 45 4.59 13.38 4.98
N GLU A 46 3.64 14.30 4.74
CA GLU A 46 3.94 15.64 4.20
C GLU A 46 4.22 16.74 5.25
N LYS A 47 4.25 16.44 6.56
CA LYS A 47 4.56 17.47 7.57
C LYS A 47 6.03 17.96 7.50
N SER A 48 6.92 17.17 6.91
CA SER A 48 8.31 17.60 6.68
C SER A 48 8.41 18.49 5.43
N ARG A 49 9.01 19.67 5.54
CA ARG A 49 9.31 20.57 4.40
C ARG A 49 10.47 20.09 3.52
N SER A 50 10.85 18.81 3.60
CA SER A 50 12.01 18.32 2.84
C SER A 50 11.72 18.27 1.35
N LYS A 51 12.56 18.96 0.55
CA LYS A 51 12.52 18.89 -0.93
C LYS A 51 12.85 17.49 -1.48
N SER A 52 13.36 16.58 -0.65
CA SER A 52 13.70 15.20 -1.04
C SER A 52 12.59 14.18 -0.75
N LEU A 53 11.44 14.59 -0.18
CA LEU A 53 10.33 13.70 0.12
C LEU A 53 9.68 13.16 -1.18
N VAL A 54 9.40 11.86 -1.20
CA VAL A 54 8.61 11.24 -2.26
C VAL A 54 7.13 11.34 -1.91
N LYS A 55 6.32 11.94 -2.79
CA LYS A 55 4.88 12.18 -2.56
C LYS A 55 3.94 11.10 -3.09
N MET A 56 4.47 10.18 -3.90
CA MET A 56 3.67 9.11 -4.50
C MET A 56 2.99 8.28 -3.39
N PRO A 57 1.70 7.94 -3.47
CA PRO A 57 1.09 7.07 -2.48
C PRO A 57 1.65 5.65 -2.60
N LYS A 58 1.74 4.95 -1.48
CA LYS A 58 1.90 3.49 -1.44
C LYS A 58 0.50 2.87 -1.40
N GLY A 59 0.34 1.63 -1.84
CA GLY A 59 -0.88 0.92 -1.51
C GLY A 59 -0.70 -0.56 -1.27
N ILE A 60 -1.66 -1.13 -0.53
CA ILE A 60 -1.60 -2.50 -0.02
C ILE A 60 -2.96 -3.17 -0.19
N TYR A 61 -2.94 -4.49 -0.43
CA TYR A 61 -4.13 -5.31 -0.21
C TYR A 61 -4.43 -5.40 1.28
N ARG A 62 -5.73 -5.29 1.63
CA ARG A 62 -6.17 -5.36 3.03
C ARG A 62 -6.29 -6.79 3.55
N ASP A 63 -6.33 -7.76 2.65
CA ASP A 63 -6.38 -9.19 2.97
C ASP A 63 -5.19 -9.88 2.31
N SER A 64 -4.27 -10.38 3.13
CA SER A 64 -3.07 -11.08 2.67
C SER A 64 -3.40 -12.45 2.06
N GLY A 65 -4.43 -13.13 2.55
CA GLY A 65 -4.90 -14.40 1.99
C GLY A 65 -5.45 -14.22 0.58
N LEU A 66 -6.27 -13.19 0.36
CA LEU A 66 -6.77 -12.84 -0.97
C LEU A 66 -5.64 -12.44 -1.91
N ASN A 67 -4.67 -11.65 -1.43
CA ASN A 67 -3.49 -11.26 -2.21
C ASN A 67 -2.69 -12.50 -2.65
N HIS A 68 -2.38 -13.40 -1.71
CA HIS A 68 -1.65 -14.64 -2.00
C HIS A 68 -2.43 -15.57 -2.94
N PHE A 69 -3.75 -15.67 -2.77
CA PHE A 69 -4.62 -16.43 -3.67
C PHE A 69 -4.54 -15.92 -5.12
N ILE A 70 -4.62 -14.60 -5.33
CA ILE A 70 -4.51 -13.98 -6.66
C ILE A 70 -3.11 -14.19 -7.26
N LYS A 71 -2.06 -14.19 -6.43
CA LYS A 71 -0.68 -14.49 -6.83
C LYS A 71 -0.39 -15.98 -7.02
N ASN A 72 -1.39 -16.85 -6.82
CA ASN A 72 -1.25 -18.30 -6.88
C ASN A 72 -0.22 -18.87 -5.88
N ILE A 73 -0.04 -18.21 -4.73
CA ILE A 73 0.76 -18.69 -3.60
C ILE A 73 -0.15 -19.55 -2.73
N LYS A 74 0.07 -20.86 -2.71
CA LYS A 74 -0.84 -21.83 -2.06
C LYS A 74 -0.26 -22.52 -0.85
N THR A 75 1.06 -22.59 -0.78
CA THR A 75 1.79 -23.29 0.28
C THR A 75 2.79 -22.37 0.96
N GLU A 76 3.21 -22.75 2.16
CA GLU A 76 4.30 -22.09 2.88
C GLU A 76 5.59 -22.10 2.04
N THR A 77 5.91 -23.22 1.39
CA THR A 77 7.08 -23.32 0.51
C THR A 77 7.00 -22.37 -0.69
N ASP A 78 5.80 -22.14 -1.26
CA ASP A 78 5.63 -21.13 -2.32
C ASP A 78 5.91 -19.72 -1.79
N LEU A 79 5.42 -19.44 -0.57
CA LEU A 79 5.57 -18.14 0.08
C LEU A 79 7.04 -17.86 0.42
N GLU A 80 7.77 -18.84 0.96
CA GLU A 80 9.21 -18.73 1.26
C GLU A 80 10.06 -18.49 0.01
N ARG A 81 9.63 -19.04 -1.13
CA ARG A 81 10.30 -18.85 -2.43
C ARG A 81 9.86 -17.58 -3.15
N TYR A 82 8.82 -16.91 -2.67
CA TYR A 82 8.28 -15.73 -3.31
C TYR A 82 9.24 -14.53 -3.12
N PRO A 83 9.77 -13.93 -4.20
CA PRO A 83 10.80 -12.89 -4.10
C PRO A 83 10.37 -11.64 -3.30
N TYR A 84 9.06 -11.39 -3.23
CA TYR A 84 8.49 -10.21 -2.57
C TYR A 84 7.84 -10.54 -1.21
N LEU A 85 8.20 -11.68 -0.59
CA LEU A 85 7.72 -12.06 0.74
C LEU A 85 7.85 -10.94 1.77
N GLY A 86 9.00 -10.27 1.82
CA GLY A 86 9.22 -9.16 2.75
C GLY A 86 8.25 -7.99 2.55
N ILE A 87 7.87 -7.71 1.29
CA ILE A 87 6.92 -6.64 0.96
C ILE A 87 5.50 -7.04 1.39
N ASP A 88 5.10 -8.28 1.13
CA ASP A 88 3.78 -8.78 1.53
C ASP A 88 3.67 -8.89 3.06
N PHE A 89 4.75 -9.28 3.76
CA PHE A 89 4.80 -9.28 5.22
C PHE A 89 4.68 -7.88 5.82
N GLU A 90 5.42 -6.90 5.27
CA GLU A 90 5.32 -5.51 5.69
C GLU A 90 3.90 -4.96 5.49
N ALA A 91 3.27 -5.27 4.34
CA ALA A 91 1.88 -4.90 4.06
C ALA A 91 0.89 -5.53 5.06
N PHE A 92 1.07 -6.81 5.38
CA PHE A 92 0.28 -7.52 6.39
C PHE A 92 0.38 -6.85 7.77
N VAL A 93 1.61 -6.62 8.25
CA VAL A 93 1.83 -5.99 9.57
C VAL A 93 1.20 -4.60 9.64
N ILE A 94 1.37 -3.78 8.60
CA ILE A 94 0.75 -2.45 8.53
C ILE A 94 -0.77 -2.54 8.62
N GLU A 95 -1.38 -3.45 7.85
CA GLU A 95 -2.83 -3.59 7.83
C GLU A 95 -3.37 -4.08 9.17
N GLU A 96 -2.72 -5.04 9.83
CA GLU A 96 -3.15 -5.55 11.13
C GLU A 96 -3.06 -4.48 12.23
N ILE A 97 -2.02 -3.64 12.23
CA ILE A 97 -1.92 -2.50 13.15
C ILE A 97 -3.09 -1.53 12.93
N ILE A 98 -3.34 -1.15 11.67
CA ILE A 98 -4.40 -0.19 11.32
C ILE A 98 -5.78 -0.78 11.67
N LYS A 99 -6.04 -2.06 11.37
CA LYS A 99 -7.28 -2.76 11.77
C LYS A 99 -7.45 -2.79 13.28
N GLY A 100 -6.39 -3.09 14.03
CA GLY A 100 -6.41 -3.11 15.50
C GLY A 100 -6.82 -1.75 16.07
N LEU A 101 -6.23 -0.65 15.58
CA LEU A 101 -6.60 0.70 15.99
C LEU A 101 -8.06 1.04 15.65
N GLN A 102 -8.51 0.66 14.45
CA GLN A 102 -9.91 0.84 14.03
C GLN A 102 -10.88 0.06 14.92
N ALA A 103 -10.52 -1.17 15.30
CA ALA A 103 -11.34 -2.03 16.17
C ALA A 103 -11.46 -1.48 17.60
N MET A 104 -10.45 -0.74 18.09
CA MET A 104 -10.48 -0.06 19.38
C MET A 104 -11.34 1.23 19.38
N LEU A 105 -11.95 1.59 18.26
CA LEU A 105 -12.74 2.84 18.09
C LEU A 105 -11.93 4.11 18.42
N LEU A 106 -10.60 4.03 18.33
CA LEU A 106 -9.75 5.20 18.48
C LEU A 106 -10.03 6.16 17.33
N THR A 107 -10.26 7.42 17.68
CA THR A 107 -10.51 8.51 16.73
C THR A 107 -9.29 9.42 16.66
N ASN A 108 -9.26 10.32 15.67
CA ASN A 108 -8.23 11.36 15.48
C ASN A 108 -6.81 10.87 15.14
N TRP A 109 -6.61 9.61 14.77
CA TRP A 109 -5.32 9.17 14.27
C TRP A 109 -5.25 9.15 12.74
N HIS A 110 -4.07 9.43 12.23
CA HIS A 110 -3.72 9.39 10.83
C HIS A 110 -2.55 8.43 10.62
N TYR A 111 -2.61 7.69 9.52
CA TYR A 111 -1.54 6.81 9.09
C TYR A 111 -0.90 7.34 7.81
N SER A 112 0.43 7.25 7.73
CA SER A 112 1.19 7.66 6.56
C SER A 112 2.47 6.82 6.47
N TYR A 113 3.21 6.98 5.37
CA TYR A 113 4.56 6.42 5.25
C TYR A 113 5.54 7.53 4.86
N PHE A 114 6.83 7.31 5.11
CA PHE A 114 7.86 8.27 4.76
C PHE A 114 8.91 7.64 3.87
N ARG A 115 9.26 8.34 2.79
CA ARG A 115 10.37 7.95 1.93
C ARG A 115 11.04 9.17 1.32
N THR A 116 12.36 9.15 1.30
CA THR A 116 13.17 10.17 0.61
C THR A 116 13.72 9.65 -0.70
N LYS A 117 14.09 10.56 -1.61
CA LYS A 117 14.82 10.24 -2.85
C LYS A 117 16.16 9.54 -2.61
N ASN A 118 16.77 9.75 -1.43
CA ASN A 118 18.06 9.16 -1.06
C ASN A 118 17.92 7.79 -0.37
N GLY A 119 16.71 7.21 -0.35
CA GLY A 119 16.49 5.84 0.11
C GLY A 119 16.09 5.68 1.59
N ALA A 120 16.15 6.73 2.41
CA ALA A 120 15.65 6.66 3.79
C ALA A 120 14.13 6.38 3.78
N LYS A 121 13.68 5.42 4.60
CA LYS A 121 12.29 4.95 4.66
C LYS A 121 11.79 4.75 6.09
N ILE A 122 10.50 5.04 6.30
CA ILE A 122 9.69 4.60 7.44
C ILE A 122 8.39 4.06 6.84
N ASP A 123 8.07 2.80 7.11
CA ASP A 123 6.98 2.10 6.41
C ASP A 123 5.59 2.44 6.98
N LEU A 124 5.51 2.83 8.25
CA LEU A 124 4.30 3.31 8.91
C LEU A 124 4.60 4.39 9.94
N ILE A 125 3.88 5.50 9.86
CA ILE A 125 3.84 6.58 10.84
C ILE A 125 2.39 6.71 11.29
N LEU A 126 2.18 6.70 12.61
CA LEU A 126 0.90 6.94 13.26
C LEU A 126 0.98 8.25 14.04
N GLU A 127 0.00 9.12 13.85
CA GLU A 127 -0.10 10.39 14.57
C GLU A 127 -1.54 10.57 15.05
N GLY A 128 -1.75 11.01 16.29
CA GLY A 128 -3.06 11.32 16.86
C GLY A 128 -2.97 12.31 18.00
#